data_AF-Q2NR36-F1
#
_entry.id   AF-Q2NR36-F1
#
_cell.length_a   1.000
_cell.length_b   1.000
_cell.length_c   1.000
_cell.angle_alpha   90.00
_cell.angle_beta   90.00
_cell.angle_gamma   90.00
#
_symmetry.space_group_name_H-M   'P 1'
#
loop_
_entity.id
_entity.type
_entity.pdbx_description
1 polymer ?
#
loop_
_entity_poly.entity_id
_entity_poly.type
_entity_poly.pdbx_seq_one_letter_code
_entity_poly.pdbx_strand_id
1 'polypeptide(L)'
;MITGNVNHLEFIPYLPDKLRAAIEYVKRHVNDETPAGKHDIEGNEVFVIVSNDVTEPRQARRAEYHAKYLDIQILLHGTEAQCYSTLPAGQQEKQVVL
;
A
#
# COMPACT_ATOMS: atom_id res chain seq x y z
N MET A 1 -11.49 1.79 -0.38
CA MET A 1 -10.67 1.04 -1.37
C MET A 1 -10.78 1.76 -2.71
N ILE A 2 -9.65 2.04 -3.35
CA ILE A 2 -9.55 2.51 -4.74
C ILE A 2 -8.57 1.54 -5.42
N THR A 3 -8.92 1.01 -6.59
CA THR A 3 -8.05 0.12 -7.36
C THR A 3 -7.86 0.65 -8.77
N GLY A 4 -6.69 0.38 -9.36
CA GLY A 4 -6.37 0.84 -10.72
C GLY A 4 -4.92 0.56 -11.09
N ASN A 5 -4.51 1.10 -12.24
CA ASN A 5 -3.15 0.97 -12.76
C ASN A 5 -2.41 2.30 -12.59
N VAL A 6 -1.23 2.26 -11.96
CA VAL A 6 -0.38 3.44 -11.68
C VAL A 6 0.12 4.14 -12.95
N ASN A 7 0.09 3.45 -14.09
CA ASN A 7 0.43 4.01 -15.40
C ASN A 7 -0.76 4.69 -16.10
N HIS A 8 -1.97 4.58 -15.54
CA HIS A 8 -3.21 5.11 -16.12
C HIS A 8 -4.05 5.91 -15.11
N LEU A 9 -3.41 6.84 -14.40
CA LEU A 9 -4.07 7.67 -13.38
C LEU A 9 -5.09 8.67 -13.96
N GLU A 10 -5.09 8.87 -15.28
CA GLU A 10 -6.10 9.64 -16.02
C GLU A 10 -7.50 9.03 -15.93
N PHE A 11 -7.60 7.71 -15.69
CA PHE A 11 -8.90 7.03 -15.51
C PHE A 11 -9.46 7.14 -14.09
N ILE A 12 -8.71 7.78 -13.16
CA ILE A 12 -9.14 8.04 -11.79
C ILE A 12 -9.13 9.55 -11.54
N PRO A 13 -10.04 10.32 -12.18
CA PRO A 13 -10.02 11.78 -12.09
C PRO A 13 -10.37 12.30 -10.69
N TYR A 14 -11.03 11.48 -9.87
CA TYR A 14 -11.40 11.79 -8.48
C TYR A 14 -10.30 11.43 -7.47
N LEU A 15 -9.12 10.98 -7.90
CA LEU A 15 -8.01 10.68 -7.01
C LEU A 15 -7.48 11.98 -6.38
N PRO A 16 -7.47 12.13 -5.04
CA PRO A 16 -6.94 13.32 -4.37
C PRO A 16 -5.48 13.60 -4.75
N ASP A 17 -5.13 14.88 -4.88
CA ASP A 17 -3.82 15.33 -5.34
C ASP A 17 -2.66 14.80 -4.49
N LYS A 18 -2.84 14.71 -3.17
CA LYS A 18 -1.81 14.16 -2.27
C LYS A 18 -1.51 12.68 -2.55
N LEU A 19 -2.53 11.88 -2.88
CA LEU A 19 -2.33 10.48 -3.25
C LEU A 19 -1.69 10.37 -4.64
N ARG A 20 -2.11 11.21 -5.59
CA ARG A 20 -1.50 11.30 -6.92
C ARG A 20 -0.02 11.63 -6.82
N ALA A 21 0.35 12.61 -5.99
CA ALA A 21 1.73 13.01 -5.76
C ALA A 21 2.57 11.87 -5.15
N ALA A 22 2.02 11.11 -4.19
CA ALA A 22 2.69 9.95 -3.61
C ALA A 22 2.94 8.84 -4.66
N ILE A 23 1.96 8.53 -5.50
CA ILE A 23 2.13 7.53 -6.58
C ILE A 23 3.18 8.00 -7.59
N GLU A 24 3.14 9.27 -8.00
CA GLU A 24 4.13 9.85 -8.91
C GLU A 24 5.54 9.89 -8.30
N TYR A 25 5.66 10.10 -6.98
CA TYR A 25 6.92 9.97 -6.28
C TYR A 25 7.47 8.54 -6.40
N VAL A 26 6.66 7.53 -6.07
CA VAL A 26 7.06 6.12 -6.14
C VAL A 26 7.52 5.76 -7.56
N LYS A 27 6.76 6.15 -8.59
CA LYS A 27 7.11 5.89 -10.01
C LYS A 27 8.47 6.46 -10.42
N ARG A 28 8.93 7.55 -9.80
CA ARG A 28 10.18 8.23 -10.16
C ARG A 28 11.39 7.76 -9.36
N HIS A 29 11.19 7.25 -8.15
CA HIS A 29 12.27 7.04 -7.19
C HIS A 29 12.39 5.60 -6.70
N VAL A 30 11.38 4.75 -6.90
CA VAL A 30 11.37 3.37 -6.43
C VAL A 30 11.37 2.42 -7.62
N ASN A 31 12.26 1.44 -7.58
CA ASN A 31 12.47 0.42 -8.60
C ASN A 31 12.95 -0.89 -7.95
N ASP A 32 13.21 -1.91 -8.77
CA ASP A 32 13.62 -3.24 -8.31
C ASP A 32 14.98 -3.27 -7.59
N GLU A 33 15.80 -2.23 -7.74
CA GLU A 33 17.09 -2.09 -7.07
C GLU A 33 16.99 -1.31 -5.76
N THR A 34 15.83 -0.73 -5.46
CA THR A 34 15.61 0.05 -4.25
C THR A 34 15.71 -0.86 -3.02
N PRO A 35 16.57 -0.54 -2.03
CA PRO A 35 16.74 -1.40 -0.87
C PRO A 35 15.43 -1.62 -0.13
N ALA A 36 15.20 -2.86 0.32
CA ALA A 36 14.07 -3.16 1.19
C ALA A 36 14.16 -2.36 2.50
N GLY A 37 13.00 -1.94 3.01
CA GLY A 37 12.87 -1.15 4.22
C GLY A 37 12.09 0.16 4.02
N LYS A 38 12.09 0.98 5.08
CA LYS A 38 11.39 2.26 5.12
C LYS A 38 12.25 3.37 4.55
N HIS A 39 11.68 4.17 3.64
CA HIS A 39 12.27 5.38 3.09
C HIS A 39 11.33 6.55 3.34
N ASP A 40 11.81 7.56 4.09
CA ASP A 40 11.02 8.74 4.42
C ASP A 40 10.98 9.69 3.21
N ILE A 41 9.80 10.25 2.92
CA ILE A 41 9.56 11.19 1.81
C ILE A 41 9.34 12.60 2.37
N GLU A 42 8.39 12.72 3.31
CA GLU A 42 8.06 13.96 4.03
C GLU A 42 8.08 13.68 5.55
N GLY A 43 9.27 13.47 6.10
CA GLY A 43 9.43 13.10 7.50
C GLY A 43 8.59 11.86 7.86
N ASN A 44 7.75 11.98 8.88
CA ASN A 44 6.86 10.90 9.32
C ASN A 44 5.46 10.94 8.72
N GLU A 45 5.15 11.93 7.88
CA GLU A 45 3.80 12.08 7.31
C GLU A 45 3.61 11.27 6.03
N VAL A 46 4.68 11.09 5.25
CA VAL A 46 4.68 10.30 4.01
C VAL A 46 5.99 9.52 3.94
N PHE A 47 5.89 8.20 3.82
CA PHE A 47 7.02 7.29 3.67
C PHE A 47 6.61 6.13 2.77
N VAL A 48 7.59 5.47 2.16
CA VAL A 48 7.40 4.22 1.40
C VAL A 48 8.10 3.09 2.12
N ILE A 49 7.48 1.91 2.15
CA ILE A 49 8.10 0.68 2.59
C ILE A 49 8.27 -0.20 1.36
N VAL A 50 9.52 -0.53 1.03
CA VAL A 50 9.84 -1.50 -0.02
C VAL A 50 9.99 -2.86 0.64
N SER A 51 9.20 -3.84 0.21
CA SER A 51 9.29 -5.21 0.69
C SER A 51 9.38 -6.20 -0.48
N ASN A 52 9.96 -7.37 -0.19
CA ASN A 52 10.07 -8.47 -1.14
C ASN A 52 9.63 -9.75 -0.41
N ASP A 53 8.31 -9.89 -0.28
CA ASP A 53 7.68 -10.95 0.49
C ASP A 53 7.12 -12.04 -0.43
N VAL A 54 7.03 -13.26 0.08
CA VAL A 54 6.35 -14.36 -0.61
C VAL A 54 4.89 -14.37 -0.18
N THR A 55 3.97 -14.41 -1.15
CA THR A 55 2.53 -14.46 -0.86
C THR A 55 2.16 -15.71 -0.07
N GLU A 56 1.23 -15.56 0.88
CA GLU A 56 0.73 -16.65 1.71
C GLU A 56 -0.74 -16.99 1.36
N PRO A 57 -1.19 -18.23 1.64
CA PRO A 57 -2.60 -18.59 1.49
C PRO A 57 -3.51 -17.68 2.33
N ARG A 58 -4.71 -17.38 1.80
CA ARG A 58 -5.70 -16.49 2.47
C ARG A 58 -5.98 -16.89 3.93
N GLN A 59 -6.02 -18.18 4.23
CA GLN A 59 -6.30 -18.70 5.56
C GLN A 59 -5.17 -18.42 6.57
N ALA A 60 -3.94 -18.20 6.09
CA ALA A 60 -2.78 -17.88 6.91
C ALA A 60 -2.64 -16.37 7.16
N ARG A 61 -3.33 -15.53 6.37
CA ARG A 61 -3.31 -14.06 6.50
C ARG A 61 -4.48 -13.56 7.32
N ARG A 62 -4.20 -12.67 8.28
CA ARG A 62 -5.21 -11.93 9.03
C ARG A 62 -5.48 -10.59 8.36
N ALA A 63 -6.72 -10.10 8.46
CA ALA A 63 -7.06 -8.78 7.99
C ALA A 63 -6.48 -7.70 8.92
N GLU A 64 -5.97 -6.63 8.35
CA GLU A 64 -5.46 -5.46 9.06
C GLU A 64 -6.21 -4.18 8.63
N TYR A 65 -6.17 -3.17 9.50
CA TYR A 65 -6.67 -1.84 9.21
C TYR A 65 -5.92 -0.80 10.05
N HIS A 66 -5.85 0.43 9.54
CA HIS A 66 -5.10 1.51 10.18
C HIS A 66 -6.01 2.72 10.45
N ALA A 67 -5.87 3.31 11.64
CA ALA A 67 -6.58 4.53 12.02
C ALA A 67 -5.78 5.80 11.70
N LYS A 68 -4.44 5.71 11.70
CA LYS A 68 -3.54 6.87 11.56
C LYS A 68 -3.06 7.10 10.13
N TYR A 69 -2.79 6.03 9.39
CA TYR A 69 -2.27 6.08 8.04
C TYR A 69 -3.24 5.43 7.06
N LEU A 70 -3.14 5.86 5.80
CA LEU A 70 -3.78 5.24 4.66
C LEU A 70 -2.69 4.54 3.84
N ASP A 71 -2.95 3.32 3.40
CA ASP A 71 -2.00 2.59 2.59
C ASP A 71 -2.25 2.83 1.10
N ILE A 72 -1.16 3.05 0.37
CA ILE A 72 -1.11 2.99 -1.10
C ILE A 72 -0.25 1.78 -1.44
N GLN A 73 -0.89 0.65 -1.72
CA GLN A 73 -0.20 -0.60 -2.02
C GLN A 73 0.03 -0.70 -3.53
N ILE A 74 1.29 -0.75 -3.94
CA ILE A 74 1.72 -0.78 -5.35
C ILE A 74 2.55 -2.04 -5.55
N LEU A 75 2.12 -2.89 -6.48
CA LEU A 75 2.88 -4.07 -6.88
C LEU A 75 3.99 -3.66 -7.86
N LEU A 76 5.24 -3.81 -7.46
CA LEU A 76 6.40 -3.54 -8.33
C LEU A 76 6.59 -4.66 -9.37
N HIS A 77 6.66 -5.91 -8.90
CA HIS A 77 6.88 -7.09 -9.73
C HIS A 77 6.13 -8.29 -9.17
N GLY A 78 5.68 -9.19 -10.06
CA GLY A 78 4.96 -10.41 -9.71
C GLY A 78 3.44 -10.26 -9.71
N THR A 79 2.77 -11.02 -8.84
CA THR A 79 1.31 -11.05 -8.72
C THR A 79 0.92 -11.24 -7.26
N GLU A 80 0.04 -10.39 -6.75
CA GLU A 80 -0.53 -10.51 -5.40
C GLU A 80 -2.07 -10.43 -5.48
N ALA A 81 -2.75 -11.23 -4.65
CA ALA A 81 -4.19 -11.12 -4.44
C ALA A 81 -4.47 -10.43 -3.09
N GLN A 82 -5.26 -9.36 -3.13
CA GLN A 82 -5.64 -8.62 -1.93
C GLN A 82 -7.14 -8.69 -1.68
N CYS A 83 -7.50 -9.04 -0.45
CA CYS A 83 -8.88 -9.08 0.00
C CYS A 83 -9.19 -7.82 0.80
N TYR A 84 -10.38 -7.24 0.58
CA TYR A 84 -10.83 -6.07 1.32
C TYR A 84 -12.32 -6.20 1.69
N SER A 85 -12.75 -5.39 2.66
CA SER A 85 -14.14 -5.25 3.06
C SER A 85 -14.50 -3.77 3.12
N THR A 86 -15.74 -3.43 2.74
CA THR A 86 -16.30 -2.08 2.93
C THR A 86 -17.16 -1.98 4.19
N LEU A 87 -17.27 -3.06 4.95
CA LEU A 87 -17.92 -3.08 6.25
C LEU A 87 -16.93 -2.66 7.34
N PRO A 88 -17.41 -2.12 8.47
CA PRO A 88 -16.57 -1.82 9.62
C PRO A 88 -15.74 -3.04 10.05
N ALA A 89 -14.56 -2.78 10.61
CA ALA A 89 -13.76 -3.85 11.19
C ALA A 89 -14.57 -4.60 12.26
N GLY A 90 -14.52 -5.93 12.23
CA GLY A 90 -15.01 -6.76 13.31
C GLY A 90 -14.17 -6.57 14.59
N GLN A 91 -14.57 -7.22 15.69
CA GLN A 91 -13.77 -7.23 16.91
C GLN A 91 -12.35 -7.76 16.62
N GLN A 92 -11.33 -7.04 17.11
CA GLN A 92 -9.93 -7.35 16.87
C GLN A 92 -9.54 -8.69 17.51
N GLU A 93 -9.00 -9.62 16.71
CA GLU A 93 -8.08 -10.62 17.24
C GLU A 93 -6.69 -9.97 17.33
N LYS A 94 -6.39 -9.39 18.50
CA LYS A 94 -5.14 -8.72 18.91
C LYS A 94 -4.00 -8.76 17.87
N GLN A 95 -3.71 -7.61 17.27
CA GLN A 95 -2.54 -7.40 16.42
C GLN A 95 -1.32 -7.13 17.32
N VAL A 96 -0.28 -7.96 17.21
CA VAL A 96 1.06 -7.61 17.70
C VAL A 96 1.62 -6.61 16.71
N VAL A 97 1.82 -5.37 17.17
CA VAL A 97 2.55 -4.35 16.42
C VAL A 97 4.01 -4.79 16.40
N LEU A 98 4.55 -5.05 15.21
CA LEU A 98 5.99 -5.12 14.97
C LEU A 98 6.56 -3.71 14.83
#